data_AF-A0A660QBE6-F1
#
_entry.id   AF-A0A660QBE6-F1
#
_cell.length_a   1.000
_cell.length_b   1.000
_cell.length_c   1.000
_cell.angle_alpha   90.00
_cell.angle_beta   90.00
_cell.angle_gamma   90.00
#
_symmetry.space_group_name_H-M   'P 1'
#
loop_
_entity.id
_entity.type
_entity.pdbx_description
1 polymer ?
#
loop_
_entity_poly.entity_id
_entity_poly.type
_entity_poly.pdbx_seq_one_letter_code
_entity_poly.pdbx_strand_id
1 'polypeptide(L)'
;MKKFLILLKYGLSGSSAAHTDSRRKRGKVSAALMPIIASTAFGIPMILLFGRSFYLLKDVQIAGTDLATFLISMWSTVVGVLFLGAFVPSFVTSFLRNEEVLMLLTLPVKKSAIVLYQMILTLMMQSITVVMYLFTIPTYAVATGKNFLLSIISALLAVLLVLCISLILSIFLGKWMNRSLARRISMIVYIIAIVLFLAASQLLPR
;
A
#
# COMPACT_ATOMS: atom_id res chain seq x y z
N MET A 1 -3.76 -24.05 -9.54
CA MET A 1 -3.90 -22.64 -9.98
C MET A 1 -5.34 -22.23 -10.27
N LYS A 2 -6.14 -23.00 -11.05
CA LYS A 2 -7.56 -22.66 -11.32
C LYS A 2 -8.41 -22.36 -10.06
N LYS A 3 -8.28 -23.17 -8.99
CA LYS A 3 -8.98 -22.95 -7.71
C LYS A 3 -8.62 -21.61 -7.03
N PHE A 4 -7.35 -21.17 -7.15
CA PHE A 4 -6.88 -19.88 -6.60
C PHE A 4 -7.44 -18.70 -7.39
N LEU A 5 -7.48 -18.78 -8.72
CA LEU A 5 -8.07 -17.76 -9.58
C LEU A 5 -9.58 -17.58 -9.34
N ILE A 6 -10.30 -18.67 -9.09
CA ILE A 6 -11.72 -18.62 -8.74
C ILE A 6 -11.89 -17.92 -7.38
N LEU A 7 -11.10 -18.30 -6.38
CA LEU A 7 -11.08 -17.67 -5.06
C LEU A 7 -10.82 -16.16 -5.14
N LEU A 8 -9.83 -15.76 -5.93
CA LEU A 8 -9.48 -14.36 -6.16
C LEU A 8 -10.63 -13.60 -6.84
N LYS A 9 -11.26 -14.21 -7.86
CA LYS A 9 -12.39 -13.60 -8.57
C LYS A 9 -13.58 -13.35 -7.66
N TYR A 10 -13.95 -14.31 -6.82
CA TYR A 10 -15.11 -14.18 -5.93
C TYR A 10 -14.81 -13.32 -4.71
N GLY A 11 -13.62 -13.44 -4.14
CA GLY A 11 -13.18 -12.62 -3.01
C GLY A 11 -13.07 -11.14 -3.32
N LEU A 12 -12.46 -10.79 -4.46
CA LEU A 12 -12.36 -9.41 -4.91
C LEU A 12 -13.69 -8.82 -5.39
N SER A 13 -14.65 -9.68 -5.75
CA SER A 13 -16.01 -9.26 -6.08
C SER A 13 -16.88 -9.06 -4.83
N GLY A 14 -16.54 -9.68 -3.70
CA GLY A 14 -17.28 -9.60 -2.43
C GLY A 14 -16.72 -8.58 -1.44
N SER A 15 -15.42 -8.26 -1.47
CA SER A 15 -14.79 -7.33 -0.51
C SER A 15 -15.01 -5.84 -0.80
N SER A 16 -15.68 -5.50 -1.90
CA SER A 16 -16.17 -4.13 -2.10
C SER A 16 -17.22 -3.84 -1.04
N ALA A 17 -16.97 -2.82 -0.21
CA ALA A 17 -17.90 -2.23 0.76
C ALA A 17 -19.15 -1.59 0.09
N ALA A 18 -19.85 -2.37 -0.74
CA ALA A 18 -20.98 -1.99 -1.55
C ALA A 18 -22.16 -2.96 -1.28
N HIS A 19 -22.43 -3.24 0.00
CA HIS A 19 -23.79 -3.54 0.45
C HIS A 19 -24.46 -2.24 0.91
N THR A 20 -24.44 -1.23 0.06
CA THR A 20 -25.43 -0.15 0.11
C THR A 20 -26.36 -0.37 -1.06
N ASP A 21 -27.58 -0.77 -0.74
CA ASP A 21 -28.73 -0.84 -1.64
C ASP A 21 -28.82 0.41 -2.51
N SER A 22 -28.27 0.36 -3.71
CA SER A 22 -28.78 1.16 -4.81
C SER A 22 -28.48 0.49 -6.13
N ARG A 23 -29.58 0.05 -6.75
CA ARG A 23 -29.66 -0.26 -8.18
C ARG A 23 -29.18 0.95 -8.98
N ARG A 24 -27.90 1.03 -9.29
CA ARG A 24 -27.39 1.90 -10.36
C ARG A 24 -26.47 1.11 -11.26
N LYS A 25 -26.93 0.96 -12.50
CA LYS A 25 -26.16 0.55 -13.68
C LYS A 25 -24.84 1.33 -13.70
N ARG A 26 -23.78 0.79 -13.09
CA ARG A 26 -22.42 1.27 -13.22
C ARG A 26 -21.69 0.28 -14.12
N GLY A 27 -21.01 0.82 -15.14
CA GLY A 27 -20.36 0.06 -16.20
C GLY A 27 -19.44 -1.04 -15.69
N LYS A 28 -19.10 -1.96 -16.60
CA LYS A 28 -18.28 -3.19 -16.46
C LYS A 28 -16.86 -3.02 -15.86
N VAL A 29 -16.63 -2.09 -14.94
CA VAL A 29 -15.42 -2.06 -14.13
C VAL A 29 -15.69 -2.99 -12.95
N SER A 30 -14.98 -4.12 -12.90
CA SER A 30 -15.13 -5.08 -11.79
C SER A 30 -14.89 -4.35 -10.47
N ALA A 31 -15.75 -4.61 -9.47
CA ALA A 31 -15.67 -3.98 -8.14
C ALA A 31 -14.27 -4.10 -7.49
N ALA A 32 -13.52 -5.14 -7.88
CA ALA A 32 -12.11 -5.39 -7.58
C ALA A 32 -11.15 -4.28 -8.03
N LEU A 33 -11.38 -3.64 -9.18
CA LEU A 33 -10.49 -2.62 -9.73
C LEU A 33 -10.74 -1.24 -9.12
N MET A 34 -11.91 -1.03 -8.52
CA MET A 34 -12.31 0.26 -7.95
C MET A 34 -11.33 0.80 -6.89
N PRO A 35 -10.84 0.02 -5.91
CA PRO A 35 -9.83 0.50 -4.96
C PRO A 35 -8.47 0.81 -5.61
N ILE A 36 -8.08 0.08 -6.67
CA ILE A 36 -6.84 0.36 -7.42
C ILE A 36 -6.98 1.67 -8.21
N ILE A 37 -8.11 1.88 -8.87
CA ILE A 37 -8.37 3.12 -9.63
C ILE A 37 -8.44 4.31 -8.68
N ALA A 38 -9.16 4.18 -7.57
CA ALA A 38 -9.29 5.23 -6.56
C ALA A 38 -7.94 5.58 -5.90
N SER A 39 -7.14 4.58 -5.56
CA SER A 39 -5.79 4.82 -5.02
C SER A 39 -4.88 5.46 -6.07
N THR A 40 -4.93 5.02 -7.33
CA THR A 40 -4.12 5.58 -8.43
C THR A 40 -4.45 7.06 -8.67
N ALA A 41 -5.71 7.48 -8.54
CA ALA A 41 -6.10 8.88 -8.61
C ALA A 41 -5.41 9.73 -7.53
N PHE A 42 -5.12 9.15 -6.36
CA PHE A 42 -4.35 9.79 -5.29
C PHE A 42 -2.85 9.95 -5.62
N GLY A 43 -2.35 9.22 -6.62
CA GLY A 43 -0.98 9.38 -7.13
C GLY A 43 -0.75 10.67 -7.91
N ILE A 44 -1.80 11.25 -8.50
CA ILE A 44 -1.68 12.49 -9.31
C ILE A 44 -1.29 13.69 -8.44
N PRO A 45 -1.96 13.97 -7.30
CA PRO A 45 -1.50 14.99 -6.35
C PRO A 45 -0.06 14.79 -5.89
N MET A 46 0.40 13.54 -5.71
CA MET A 46 1.78 13.26 -5.29
C MET A 46 2.81 13.73 -6.31
N ILE A 47 2.56 13.52 -7.60
CA ILE A 47 3.45 13.99 -8.66
C ILE A 47 3.59 15.51 -8.61
N LEU A 48 2.47 16.22 -8.51
CA LEU A 48 2.45 17.69 -8.49
C LEU A 48 3.17 18.25 -7.26
N LEU A 49 2.92 17.64 -6.11
CA LEU A 49 3.41 18.10 -4.82
C LEU A 49 4.92 17.85 -4.67
N PHE A 50 5.39 16.65 -5.02
CA PHE A 50 6.81 16.31 -4.89
C PHE A 50 7.66 16.71 -6.11
N GLY A 51 7.08 16.76 -7.31
CA GLY A 51 7.83 17.01 -8.54
C GLY A 51 8.53 18.37 -8.55
N ARG A 52 7.82 19.43 -8.16
CA ARG A 52 8.42 20.77 -8.08
C ARG A 52 9.49 20.85 -7.01
N SER A 53 9.23 20.27 -5.83
CA SER A 53 10.19 20.28 -4.74
C SER A 53 11.47 19.52 -5.12
N PHE A 54 11.38 18.33 -5.72
CA PHE A 54 12.56 17.61 -6.18
C PHE A 54 13.33 18.40 -7.26
N TYR A 55 12.65 19.09 -8.16
CA TYR A 55 13.30 19.91 -9.19
C TYR A 55 14.06 21.09 -8.58
N LEU A 56 13.51 21.76 -7.55
CA LEU A 56 14.17 22.87 -6.86
C LEU A 56 15.32 22.41 -5.96
N LEU A 57 15.19 21.22 -5.37
CA LEU A 57 16.15 20.70 -4.39
C LEU A 57 17.34 20.00 -5.04
N LYS A 58 17.24 19.59 -6.32
CA LYS A 58 18.28 18.82 -7.03
C LYS A 58 19.66 19.49 -7.04
N ASP A 59 19.68 20.83 -7.03
CA ASP A 59 20.89 21.64 -7.15
C ASP A 59 21.47 22.01 -5.77
N VAL A 60 20.76 21.70 -4.68
CA VAL A 60 21.19 21.99 -3.31
C VAL A 60 21.91 20.77 -2.73
N GLN A 61 23.21 20.90 -2.50
CA GLN A 61 24.00 19.83 -1.89
C GLN A 61 24.20 20.06 -0.40
N ILE A 62 23.94 19.02 0.40
CA ILE A 62 24.29 18.95 1.82
C ILE A 62 25.19 17.73 2.01
N ALA A 63 26.40 17.95 2.57
CA ALA A 63 27.37 16.89 2.87
C ALA A 63 27.70 15.96 1.68
N GLY A 64 27.78 16.51 0.46
CA GLY A 64 28.10 15.74 -0.76
C GLY A 64 26.93 14.95 -1.34
N THR A 65 25.74 15.04 -0.74
CA THR A 65 24.50 14.45 -1.29
C THR A 65 23.52 15.53 -1.69
N ASP A 66 22.84 15.31 -2.81
CA ASP A 66 21.74 16.13 -3.26
C ASP A 66 20.57 16.04 -2.25
N LEU A 67 20.05 17.20 -1.84
CA LEU A 67 18.95 17.32 -0.90
C LEU A 67 17.67 16.62 -1.40
N ALA A 68 17.45 16.54 -2.72
CA ALA A 68 16.35 15.76 -3.28
C ALA A 68 16.51 14.25 -2.99
N THR A 69 17.77 13.76 -2.98
CA THR A 69 18.10 12.36 -2.65
C THR A 69 17.89 12.07 -1.16
N PHE A 70 18.22 13.02 -0.30
CA PHE A 70 17.93 12.92 1.13
C PHE A 70 16.41 12.90 1.38
N LEU A 71 15.66 13.80 0.74
CA LEU A 71 14.21 13.91 0.89
C LEU A 71 13.48 12.64 0.44
N ILE A 72 13.83 12.07 -0.72
CA ILE A 72 13.20 10.82 -1.19
C ILE A 72 13.53 9.63 -0.27
N SER A 73 14.74 9.58 0.30
CA SER A 73 15.14 8.54 1.26
C SER A 73 14.34 8.64 2.57
N MET A 74 14.23 9.84 3.12
CA MET A 74 13.40 10.12 4.30
C MET A 74 11.93 9.75 4.03
N TRP A 75 11.37 10.20 2.90
CA TRP A 75 10.00 9.89 2.52
C TRP A 75 9.77 8.38 2.36
N SER A 76 10.69 7.70 1.67
CA SER A 76 10.68 6.25 1.50
C SER A 76 10.67 5.52 2.86
N THR A 77 11.45 6.01 3.83
CA THR A 77 11.48 5.42 5.18
C THR A 77 10.15 5.61 5.90
N VAL A 78 9.60 6.82 5.88
CA VAL A 78 8.32 7.14 6.51
C VAL A 78 7.18 6.30 5.93
N VAL A 79 7.05 6.27 4.59
CA VAL A 79 6.01 5.49 3.91
C VAL A 79 6.18 3.99 4.18
N GLY A 80 7.41 3.50 4.31
CA GLY A 80 7.70 2.10 4.63
C GLY A 80 7.26 1.72 6.04
N VAL A 81 7.54 2.57 7.02
CA VAL A 81 7.07 2.38 8.41
C VAL A 81 5.55 2.43 8.48
N LEU A 82 4.91 3.35 7.77
CA LEU A 82 3.45 3.42 7.68
C LEU A 82 2.86 2.18 7.03
N PHE A 83 3.48 1.68 5.96
CA PHE A 83 3.06 0.44 5.32
C PHE A 83 3.15 -0.74 6.30
N LEU A 84 4.26 -0.89 7.00
CA LEU A 84 4.45 -1.95 8.00
C LEU A 84 3.38 -1.84 9.10
N GLY A 85 3.20 -0.65 9.65
CA GLY A 85 2.24 -0.38 10.71
C GLY A 85 0.78 -0.63 10.30
N ALA A 86 0.44 -0.46 9.02
CA ALA A 86 -0.91 -0.69 8.53
C ALA A 86 -1.12 -2.14 8.06
N PHE A 87 -0.17 -2.69 7.30
CA PHE A 87 -0.26 -4.00 6.66
C PHE A 87 -0.16 -5.14 7.68
N VAL A 88 0.82 -5.09 8.59
CA VAL A 88 1.07 -6.17 9.57
C VAL A 88 -0.18 -6.48 10.42
N PRO A 89 -0.79 -5.50 11.12
CA PRO A 89 -2.01 -5.75 11.88
C PRO A 89 -3.20 -6.16 11.01
N SER A 90 -3.33 -5.60 9.80
CA SER A 90 -4.40 -5.96 8.86
C SER A 90 -4.29 -7.42 8.40
N PHE A 91 -3.07 -7.87 8.13
CA PHE A 91 -2.80 -9.23 7.69
C PHE A 91 -3.03 -10.24 8.83
N VAL A 92 -2.53 -9.96 10.03
CA VAL A 92 -2.76 -10.82 11.21
C VAL A 92 -4.25 -10.92 11.53
N THR A 93 -4.98 -9.80 11.55
CA THR A 93 -6.42 -9.82 11.83
C THR A 93 -7.23 -10.53 10.77
N SER A 94 -6.76 -10.58 9.54
CA SER A 94 -7.40 -11.31 8.45
C SER A 94 -7.50 -12.81 8.70
N PHE A 95 -6.64 -13.40 9.54
CA PHE A 95 -6.70 -14.81 9.95
C PHE A 95 -7.38 -15.03 11.32
N LEU A 96 -7.55 -13.99 12.14
CA LEU A 96 -8.14 -14.11 13.47
C LEU A 96 -9.68 -14.14 13.42
N ARG A 97 -10.28 -15.33 13.63
CA ARG A 97 -11.75 -15.55 13.64
C ARG A 97 -12.45 -14.94 12.42
N ASN A 98 -11.85 -15.14 11.25
CA ASN A 98 -12.48 -14.78 9.99
C ASN A 98 -13.26 -15.99 9.48
N GLU A 99 -14.60 -15.88 9.46
CA GLU A 99 -15.51 -16.94 9.02
C GLU A 99 -15.19 -17.40 7.59
N GLU A 100 -14.75 -16.47 6.73
CA GLU A 100 -14.31 -16.79 5.38
C GLU A 100 -13.08 -17.70 5.39
N VAL A 101 -12.06 -17.39 6.21
CA VAL A 101 -10.85 -18.23 6.30
C VAL A 101 -11.18 -19.60 6.87
N LEU A 102 -12.10 -19.66 7.85
CA LEU A 102 -12.55 -20.90 8.46
C LEU A 102 -13.30 -21.77 7.43
N MET A 103 -14.16 -21.17 6.61
CA MET A 103 -14.84 -21.83 5.49
C MET A 103 -13.84 -22.28 4.42
N LEU A 104 -12.82 -21.48 4.09
CA LEU A 104 -11.81 -21.85 3.11
C LEU A 104 -10.93 -23.02 3.57
N LEU A 105 -10.76 -23.17 4.89
CA LEU A 105 -10.06 -24.30 5.50
C LEU A 105 -10.87 -25.61 5.48
N THR A 106 -12.20 -25.55 5.39
CA THR A 106 -13.05 -26.76 5.23
C THR A 106 -13.11 -27.23 3.77
N LEU A 107 -12.79 -26.36 2.81
CA LEU A 107 -12.69 -26.71 1.40
C LEU A 107 -11.35 -27.40 1.07
N PRO A 108 -11.29 -28.26 0.02
CA PRO A 108 -10.06 -28.91 -0.43
C PRO A 108 -9.16 -27.94 -1.22
N VAL A 109 -8.69 -26.89 -0.53
CA VAL A 109 -7.81 -25.82 -1.01
C VAL A 109 -6.50 -25.88 -0.22
N LYS A 110 -5.37 -25.66 -0.91
CA LYS A 110 -4.06 -25.64 -0.25
C LYS A 110 -3.96 -24.45 0.71
N LYS A 111 -3.42 -24.66 1.92
CA LYS A 111 -3.19 -23.59 2.91
C LYS A 111 -2.39 -22.40 2.34
N SER A 112 -1.38 -22.67 1.52
CA SER A 112 -0.60 -21.64 0.84
C SER A 112 -1.42 -20.75 -0.10
N ALA A 113 -2.47 -21.30 -0.73
CA ALA A 113 -3.36 -20.53 -1.59
C ALA A 113 -4.27 -19.58 -0.79
N ILE A 114 -4.68 -19.98 0.41
CA ILE A 114 -5.45 -19.13 1.35
C ILE A 114 -4.58 -17.98 1.84
N VAL A 115 -3.32 -18.26 2.18
CA VAL A 115 -2.36 -17.23 2.61
C VAL A 115 -2.10 -16.21 1.51
N LEU A 116 -1.83 -16.66 0.28
CA LEU A 116 -1.66 -15.78 -0.88
C LEU A 116 -2.91 -14.96 -1.18
N TYR A 117 -4.09 -15.54 -1.03
CA TYR A 117 -5.35 -14.85 -1.22
C TYR A 117 -5.52 -13.70 -0.23
N GLN A 118 -5.30 -13.93 1.07
CA GLN A 118 -5.37 -12.83 2.05
C GLN A 118 -4.25 -11.82 1.93
N MET A 119 -3.08 -12.23 1.45
CA MET A 119 -2.00 -11.30 1.17
C MET A 119 -2.41 -10.30 0.09
N ILE A 120 -2.99 -10.78 -1.01
CA ILE A 120 -3.46 -9.92 -2.10
C ILE A 120 -4.61 -9.02 -1.64
N LEU A 121 -5.58 -9.57 -0.91
CA LEU A 121 -6.72 -8.81 -0.42
C LEU A 121 -6.27 -7.70 0.55
N THR A 122 -5.35 -8.00 1.46
CA THR A 122 -4.76 -7.00 2.37
C THR A 122 -3.96 -5.95 1.61
N LEU A 123 -3.19 -6.35 0.59
CA LEU A 123 -2.42 -5.42 -0.25
C LEU A 123 -3.35 -4.46 -1.01
N MET A 124 -4.49 -4.94 -1.49
CA MET A 124 -5.48 -4.10 -2.16
C MET A 124 -6.14 -3.09 -1.21
N MET A 125 -6.38 -3.49 0.04
CA MET A 125 -6.84 -2.56 1.08
C MET A 125 -5.77 -1.51 1.45
N GLN A 126 -4.49 -1.87 1.36
CA GLN A 126 -3.34 -0.98 1.59
C GLN A 126 -2.79 -0.33 0.29
N SER A 127 -3.61 -0.27 -0.76
CA SER A 127 -3.18 0.20 -2.09
C SER A 127 -2.70 1.66 -2.10
N ILE A 128 -3.24 2.52 -1.23
CA ILE A 128 -2.84 3.93 -1.12
C ILE A 128 -1.33 4.07 -0.86
N THR A 129 -0.82 3.34 0.13
CA THR A 129 0.60 3.42 0.51
C THR A 129 1.52 2.86 -0.59
N VAL A 130 1.04 1.87 -1.35
CA VAL A 130 1.76 1.33 -2.51
C VAL A 130 1.82 2.35 -3.65
N VAL A 131 0.70 3.04 -3.91
CA VAL A 131 0.65 4.11 -4.91
C VAL A 131 1.60 5.24 -4.54
N MET A 132 1.71 5.61 -3.25
CA MET A 132 2.68 6.62 -2.82
C MET A 132 4.11 6.27 -3.25
N TYR A 133 4.53 5.01 -3.12
CA TYR A 133 5.84 4.56 -3.63
C TYR A 133 5.94 4.62 -5.16
N LEU A 134 4.94 4.06 -5.85
CA LEU A 134 4.93 3.93 -7.31
C LEU A 134 4.91 5.28 -8.03
N PHE A 135 4.42 6.33 -7.38
CA PHE A 135 4.35 7.67 -7.97
C PHE A 135 5.51 8.56 -7.52
N THR A 136 5.92 8.54 -6.25
CA THR A 136 6.96 9.46 -5.77
C THR A 136 8.36 9.11 -6.29
N ILE A 137 8.73 7.83 -6.38
CA ILE A 137 10.08 7.41 -6.82
C ILE A 137 10.31 7.73 -8.32
N PRO A 138 9.39 7.40 -9.24
CA PRO A 138 9.53 7.83 -10.64
C PRO A 138 9.52 9.34 -10.81
N THR A 139 8.72 10.06 -10.02
CA THR A 139 8.70 11.54 -10.03
C THR A 139 10.07 12.12 -9.66
N TYR A 140 10.73 11.58 -8.64
CA TYR A 140 12.09 11.95 -8.28
C TYR A 140 13.08 11.73 -9.44
N ALA A 141 12.99 10.61 -10.15
CA ALA A 141 13.87 10.33 -11.28
C ALA A 141 13.67 11.32 -12.44
N VAL A 142 12.41 11.65 -12.77
CA VAL A 142 12.11 12.67 -13.79
C VAL A 142 12.65 14.04 -13.37
N ALA A 143 12.45 14.45 -12.13
CA ALA A 143 12.90 15.76 -11.63
C ALA A 143 14.43 15.90 -11.55
N THR A 144 15.14 14.80 -11.30
CA THR A 144 16.62 14.78 -11.19
C THR A 144 17.33 14.34 -12.49
N GLY A 145 16.59 14.07 -13.57
CA GLY A 145 17.14 13.64 -14.86
C GLY A 145 17.68 12.20 -14.87
N LYS A 146 17.27 11.36 -13.90
CA LYS A 146 17.64 9.93 -13.84
C LYS A 146 16.74 9.07 -14.72
N ASN A 147 17.20 7.85 -15.02
CA ASN A 147 16.46 6.90 -15.85
C ASN A 147 15.08 6.53 -15.25
N PHE A 148 14.01 6.94 -15.92
CA PHE A 148 12.63 6.70 -15.51
C PHE A 148 12.29 5.21 -15.36
N LEU A 149 12.70 4.38 -16.33
CA LEU A 149 12.40 2.95 -16.34
C LEU A 149 13.04 2.23 -15.14
N LEU A 150 14.29 2.59 -14.84
CA LEU A 150 15.04 2.04 -13.71
C LEU A 150 14.41 2.47 -12.37
N SER A 151 13.82 3.66 -12.32
CA SER A 151 13.07 4.17 -11.17
C SER A 151 11.75 3.43 -10.93
N ILE A 152 11.04 3.02 -11.99
CA ILE A 152 9.83 2.19 -11.84
C ILE A 152 10.20 0.81 -11.27
N ILE A 153 11.28 0.20 -11.79
CA ILE A 153 11.76 -1.09 -11.31
C ILE A 153 12.17 -0.98 -9.83
N SER A 154 12.91 0.07 -9.45
CA SER A 154 13.30 0.27 -8.06
C SER A 154 12.11 0.50 -7.13
N ALA A 155 11.08 1.24 -7.57
CA ALA A 155 9.85 1.41 -6.82
C ALA A 155 9.12 0.08 -6.58
N LEU A 156 9.02 -0.76 -7.62
CA LEU A 156 8.43 -2.10 -7.50
C LEU A 156 9.23 -3.00 -6.55
N LEU A 157 10.56 -2.99 -6.64
CA LEU A 157 11.43 -3.74 -5.73
C LEU A 157 11.30 -3.25 -4.29
N ALA A 158 11.21 -1.94 -4.06
CA ALA A 158 11.03 -1.37 -2.73
C ALA A 158 9.71 -1.82 -2.10
N VAL A 159 8.61 -1.77 -2.86
CA VAL A 159 7.30 -2.28 -2.40
C VAL A 159 7.38 -3.77 -2.06
N LEU A 160 8.04 -4.57 -2.93
CA LEU A 160 8.19 -6.00 -2.70
C LEU A 160 9.03 -6.29 -1.45
N LEU A 161 10.12 -5.54 -1.24
CA LEU A 161 10.96 -5.65 -0.05
C LEU A 161 10.18 -5.33 1.22
N VAL A 162 9.46 -4.22 1.26
CA VAL A 162 8.66 -3.82 2.42
C VAL A 162 7.54 -4.84 2.67
N LEU A 163 6.95 -5.39 1.61
CA LEU A 163 5.96 -6.46 1.72
C LEU A 163 6.54 -7.73 2.34
N CYS A 164 7.74 -8.17 1.90
CA CYS A 164 8.42 -9.33 2.46
C CYS A 164 8.71 -9.13 3.96
N ILE A 165 9.24 -7.96 4.33
CA ILE A 165 9.48 -7.59 5.72
C ILE A 165 8.17 -7.62 6.53
N SER A 166 7.08 -7.08 5.96
CA SER A 166 5.75 -7.07 6.57
C SER A 166 5.22 -8.48 6.83
N LEU A 167 5.41 -9.41 5.89
CA LEU A 167 5.00 -10.81 6.07
C LEU A 167 5.76 -11.48 7.20
N ILE A 168 7.08 -11.28 7.25
CA ILE A 168 7.93 -11.83 8.32
C ILE A 168 7.46 -11.29 9.67
N LEU A 169 7.32 -9.97 9.80
CA LEU A 169 6.81 -9.32 11.01
C LEU A 169 5.43 -9.82 11.42
N SER A 170 4.55 -10.06 10.46
CA SER A 170 3.21 -10.58 10.73
C SER A 170 3.23 -11.98 11.33
N ILE A 171 4.16 -12.84 10.90
CA ILE A 171 4.31 -14.19 11.47
C ILE A 171 4.77 -14.10 12.93
N PHE A 172 5.74 -13.22 13.23
CA PHE A 172 6.23 -13.02 14.60
C PHE A 172 5.17 -12.41 15.51
N LEU A 173 4.54 -11.32 15.08
CA LEU A 173 3.56 -10.56 15.86
C LEU A 173 2.20 -11.26 15.94
N GLY A 174 1.90 -12.19 15.03
CA GLY A 174 0.65 -12.93 14.99
C GLY A 174 0.34 -13.74 16.25
N LYS A 175 1.38 -14.13 17.01
CA LYS A 175 1.20 -14.84 18.30
C LYS A 175 0.80 -13.94 19.46
N TRP A 176 1.14 -12.65 19.40
CA TRP A 176 0.96 -11.72 20.52
C TRP A 176 -0.18 -10.72 20.30
N MET A 177 -0.65 -10.57 19.07
CA MET A 177 -1.54 -9.48 18.71
C MET A 177 -3.02 -9.87 18.79
N ASN A 178 -3.74 -9.29 19.75
CA ASN A 178 -5.20 -9.39 19.86
C ASN A 178 -5.91 -8.52 18.80
N ARG A 179 -7.10 -8.95 18.34
CA ARG A 179 -7.90 -8.26 17.29
C ARG A 179 -8.15 -6.78 17.58
N SER A 180 -8.46 -6.45 18.84
CA SER A 180 -8.68 -5.06 19.29
C SER A 180 -7.43 -4.20 19.17
N LEU A 181 -6.27 -4.75 19.54
CA LEU A 181 -4.99 -4.06 19.44
C LEU A 181 -4.60 -3.81 17.99
N ALA A 182 -4.69 -4.81 17.12
CA ALA A 182 -4.38 -4.66 15.71
C ALA A 182 -5.26 -3.59 15.04
N ARG A 183 -6.58 -3.59 15.29
CA ARG A 183 -7.48 -2.59 14.73
C ARG A 183 -7.15 -1.17 15.21
N ARG A 184 -6.81 -1.01 16.49
CA ARG A 184 -6.36 0.27 17.05
C ARG A 184 -5.05 0.74 16.40
N ILE A 185 -4.07 -0.15 16.25
CA ILE A 185 -2.78 0.17 15.61
C ILE A 185 -3.00 0.60 14.16
N SER A 186 -3.77 -0.15 13.37
CA SER A 186 -4.07 0.23 11.98
C SER A 186 -4.73 1.61 11.90
N MET A 187 -5.70 1.90 12.77
CA MET A 187 -6.38 3.20 12.80
C MET A 187 -5.44 4.35 13.17
N ILE A 188 -4.59 4.15 14.19
CA ILE A 188 -3.56 5.12 14.59
C ILE A 188 -2.60 5.38 13.43
N VAL A 189 -2.14 4.32 12.75
CA VAL A 189 -1.21 4.45 11.62
C VAL A 189 -1.85 5.20 10.45
N TYR A 190 -3.13 4.97 10.15
CA TYR A 190 -3.83 5.75 9.13
C TYR A 190 -3.95 7.24 9.51
N ILE A 191 -4.28 7.55 10.77
CA ILE A 191 -4.35 8.94 11.24
C ILE A 191 -2.98 9.60 11.11
N ILE A 192 -1.91 8.92 11.55
CA ILE A 192 -0.54 9.41 11.42
C ILE A 192 -0.18 9.62 9.94
N ALA A 193 -0.56 8.71 9.04
CA ALA A 193 -0.33 8.86 7.61
C ALA A 193 -1.00 10.10 7.03
N ILE A 194 -2.26 10.38 7.41
CA ILE A 194 -3.00 11.57 6.98
C ILE A 194 -2.33 12.85 7.50
N VAL A 195 -1.95 12.86 8.79
CA VAL A 195 -1.28 14.01 9.42
C VAL A 195 0.08 14.27 8.77
N LEU A 196 0.89 13.23 8.54
CA LEU A 196 2.18 13.35 7.88
C LEU A 196 2.04 13.83 6.43
N PHE A 197 1.03 13.36 5.71
CA PHE A 197 0.76 13.84 4.36
C PHE A 197 0.41 15.34 4.34
N LEU A 198 -0.47 15.77 5.26
CA LEU A 198 -0.80 17.20 5.42
C LEU A 198 0.41 18.02 5.83
N ALA A 199 1.21 17.56 6.79
CA ALA A 199 2.44 18.24 7.20
C ALA A 199 3.44 18.37 6.04
N ALA A 200 3.67 17.30 5.28
CA ALA A 200 4.53 17.32 4.10
C ALA A 200 4.04 18.34 3.07
N SER A 201 2.72 18.41 2.83
CA SER A 201 2.12 19.38 1.90
C SER A 201 2.36 20.85 2.29
N GLN A 202 2.53 21.14 3.58
CA GLN A 202 2.76 22.50 4.08
C GLN A 202 4.24 22.84 4.20
N LEU A 203 5.09 21.84 4.47
CA LEU A 203 6.53 22.01 4.67
C LEU A 203 7.32 22.04 3.36
N LEU A 204 6.77 21.51 2.28
CA LEU A 204 7.45 21.51 0.98
C LEU A 204 7.45 22.94 0.38
N PRO A 205 8.63 23.46 -0.01
CA PRO A 205 8.71 24.79 -0.59
C PRO A 205 7.88 24.85 -1.88
N ARG A 206 7.04 25.88 -1.98
CA ARG A 206 6.10 26.09 -3.08
C ARG A 206 6.78 26.48 -4.38
#